data_AF-A0A2V9SXK7-F1
#
_entry.id   AF-A0A2V9SXK7-F1
#
_cell.length_a   1.000
_cell.length_b   1.000
_cell.length_c   1.000
_cell.angle_alpha   90.00
_cell.angle_beta   90.00
_cell.angle_gamma   90.00
#
_symmetry.space_group_name_H-M   'P 1'
#
loop_
_entity.id
_entity.type
_entity.pdbx_description
1 polymer ?
#
loop_
_entity_poly.entity_id
_entity_poly.type
_entity_poly.pdbx_seq_one_letter_code
_entity_poly.pdbx_strand_id
1 'polypeptide(L)'
;MKLYCPACDSDQLSQSKPNSQAVDFMCAKCEQLFQLKSLRSWNPRKIVDAGYEAMLRAIRADRTPNLLVLQYSSTWLIQNLLLIPRVFFSESVIEKRNPLSSQARRVGWVGCNILLSQIPDDGKI
;
A
#
# COMPACT_ATOMS: atom_id res chain seq x y z
N MET A 1 -10.90 -3.62 13.31
CA MET A 1 -9.62 -2.91 13.55
C MET A 1 -9.94 -1.44 13.67
N LYS A 2 -9.46 -0.76 14.73
CA LYS A 2 -9.61 0.69 14.85
C LYS A 2 -8.30 1.33 14.39
N LEU A 3 -8.34 2.09 13.31
CA LEU A 3 -7.21 2.88 12.82
C LEU A 3 -7.54 4.35 12.98
N TYR A 4 -6.60 5.09 13.55
CA TYR A 4 -6.61 6.54 13.62
C TYR A 4 -6.07 7.12 12.31
N CYS A 5 -6.44 8.35 11.98
CA CYS A 5 -5.80 9.03 10.85
C CYS A 5 -4.42 9.55 11.26
N PRO A 6 -3.32 9.16 10.60
CA PRO A 6 -2.00 9.70 10.93
C PRO A 6 -1.75 11.11 10.36
N ALA A 7 -2.64 11.61 9.51
CA ALA A 7 -2.50 12.90 8.84
C ALA A 7 -3.32 14.04 9.48
N CYS A 8 -4.18 13.74 10.45
CA CYS A 8 -4.95 14.73 11.20
C CYS A 8 -5.35 14.16 12.57
N ASP A 9 -6.12 14.92 13.35
CA ASP A 9 -6.66 14.56 14.66
C ASP A 9 -7.93 13.66 14.61
N SER A 10 -8.30 13.14 13.44
CA SER A 10 -9.43 12.21 13.31
C SER A 10 -9.12 10.87 13.98
N ASP A 11 -10.02 10.44 14.87
CA ASP A 11 -9.85 9.21 15.62
C ASP A 11 -10.17 7.94 14.80
N GLN A 12 -10.68 8.12 13.59
CA GLN A 12 -11.19 7.05 12.74
C GLN A 12 -10.80 7.21 11.28
N LEU A 13 -10.58 6.06 10.64
CA LEU A 13 -10.59 5.88 9.20
C LEU A 13 -11.83 5.06 8.79
N SER A 14 -12.55 5.54 7.78
CA SER A 14 -13.71 4.85 7.22
C SER A 14 -13.28 3.85 6.16
N GLN A 15 -13.83 2.63 6.20
CA GLN A 15 -13.55 1.63 5.19
C GLN A 15 -14.18 2.03 3.84
N SER A 16 -13.43 1.86 2.77
CA SER A 16 -13.92 2.12 1.42
C SER A 16 -14.87 1.02 0.94
N LYS A 17 -15.65 1.32 -0.10
CA LYS A 17 -16.53 0.32 -0.72
C LYS A 17 -15.70 -0.86 -1.24
N PRO A 18 -16.19 -2.11 -1.16
CA PRO A 18 -15.52 -3.25 -1.79
C PRO A 18 -15.21 -2.99 -3.26
N ASN A 19 -14.04 -3.47 -3.72
CA ASN A 19 -13.51 -3.25 -5.07
C ASN A 19 -13.10 -1.80 -5.41
N SER A 20 -13.00 -0.92 -4.41
CA SER A 20 -12.34 0.38 -4.61
C SER A 20 -10.89 0.15 -5.04
N GLN A 21 -10.46 0.83 -6.10
CA GLN A 21 -9.14 0.59 -6.69
C GLN A 21 -8.03 1.09 -5.75
N ALA A 22 -7.34 0.14 -5.10
CA ALA A 22 -6.19 0.39 -4.24
C ALA A 22 -6.43 1.30 -3.03
N VAL A 23 -7.69 1.54 -2.65
CA VAL A 23 -8.05 2.32 -1.46
C VAL A 23 -8.88 1.44 -0.54
N ASP A 24 -8.35 1.18 0.65
CA ASP A 24 -9.02 0.37 1.68
C ASP A 24 -9.70 1.26 2.70
N PHE A 25 -9.12 2.43 3.00
CA PHE A 25 -9.66 3.39 3.96
C PHE A 25 -9.53 4.84 3.49
N MET A 26 -10.40 5.69 4.02
CA MET A 26 -10.38 7.14 3.83
C MET A 26 -10.63 7.83 5.17
N CYS A 27 -9.93 8.93 5.43
CA CYS A 27 -10.28 9.82 6.53
C CYS A 27 -11.40 10.77 6.09
N ALA A 28 -12.54 10.77 6.78
CA ALA A 28 -13.64 11.69 6.47
C ALA A 28 -13.31 13.17 6.79
N LYS A 29 -12.28 13.43 7.62
CA LYS A 29 -11.90 14.78 8.05
C LYS A 29 -10.92 15.47 7.12
N CYS A 30 -9.85 14.78 6.73
CA CYS A 30 -8.79 15.34 5.87
C CYS A 30 -8.73 14.71 4.47
N GLU A 31 -9.68 13.82 4.14
CA GLU A 31 -9.84 13.17 2.85
C GLU A 31 -8.63 12.32 2.38
N GLN A 32 -7.64 12.12 3.26
CA GLN A 32 -6.50 11.26 2.96
C GLN A 32 -6.94 9.81 2.74
N LEU A 33 -6.38 9.21 1.70
CA LEU A 33 -6.64 7.84 1.27
C LEU A 33 -5.55 6.91 1.78
N PHE A 34 -5.92 5.70 2.16
CA PHE A 34 -5.00 4.70 2.70
C PHE A 34 -5.25 3.34 2.05
N GLN A 35 -4.16 2.68 1.65
CA GLN A 35 -4.12 1.29 1.25
C GLN A 35 -3.52 0.46 2.38
N LEU A 36 -4.08 -0.71 2.67
CA LEU A 36 -3.57 -1.64 3.66
C LEU A 36 -2.99 -2.89 2.99
N LYS A 37 -1.76 -3.24 3.35
CA LYS A 37 -1.14 -4.52 3.04
C LYS A 37 -0.88 -5.27 4.34
N SER A 38 -1.56 -6.38 4.54
CA SER A 38 -1.37 -7.22 5.73
C SER A 38 -0.57 -8.46 5.38
N LEU A 39 0.52 -8.72 6.10
CA LEU A 39 1.47 -9.78 5.78
C LEU A 39 1.90 -10.51 7.06
N ARG A 40 1.94 -11.85 7.03
CA ARG A 40 2.47 -12.63 8.16
C ARG A 40 3.98 -12.52 8.26
N SER A 41 4.64 -12.63 7.11
CA SER A 41 6.06 -12.39 6.92
C SER A 41 6.21 -11.44 5.76
N TRP A 42 7.21 -10.56 5.83
CA TRP A 42 7.44 -9.58 4.79
C TRP A 42 8.93 -9.31 4.60
N ASN A 43 9.26 -8.83 3.40
CA ASN A 43 10.61 -8.40 3.07
C ASN A 43 10.73 -6.90 3.44
N PRO A 44 11.59 -6.51 4.39
CA PRO A 44 11.72 -5.11 4.80
C PRO A 44 12.25 -4.20 3.69
N ARG A 45 12.78 -4.77 2.59
CA ARG A 45 13.25 -4.01 1.43
C ARG A 45 12.18 -3.76 0.37
N LYS A 46 11.12 -4.57 0.31
CA LYS A 46 10.06 -4.40 -0.70
C LYS A 46 8.75 -5.10 -0.40
N ILE A 47 7.65 -4.51 -0.86
CA ILE A 47 6.27 -5.00 -0.69
C ILE A 47 5.64 -5.29 -2.04
N VAL A 48 4.96 -6.43 -2.14
CA VAL A 48 4.16 -6.77 -3.32
C VAL A 48 2.94 -5.86 -3.37
N ASP A 49 2.69 -5.27 -4.54
CA ASP A 49 1.49 -4.50 -4.80
C ASP A 49 0.78 -4.95 -6.10
N ALA A 50 -0.30 -4.26 -6.45
CA ALA A 50 -1.20 -4.55 -7.56
C ALA A 50 -0.57 -4.18 -8.91
N GLY A 51 -1.42 -3.79 -9.87
CA GLY A 51 -1.03 -3.69 -11.28
C GLY A 51 -0.02 -2.57 -11.50
N TYR A 52 1.12 -2.88 -12.13
CA TYR A 52 2.21 -1.93 -12.37
C TYR A 52 1.73 -0.66 -13.09
N GLU A 53 1.03 -0.82 -14.22
CA GLU A 53 0.51 0.31 -15.00
C GLU A 53 -0.52 1.14 -14.23
N ALA A 54 -1.30 0.51 -13.34
CA ALA A 54 -2.27 1.22 -12.53
C ALA A 54 -1.58 2.09 -11.47
N MET A 55 -0.52 1.57 -10.84
CA MET A 55 0.29 2.33 -9.89
C MET A 55 0.99 3.50 -10.56
N LEU A 56 1.62 3.31 -11.73
CA LEU A 56 2.24 4.42 -12.48
C LEU A 56 1.24 5.51 -12.84
N ARG A 57 0.03 5.15 -13.29
CA ARG A 57 -1.03 6.13 -13.56
C ARG A 57 -1.45 6.89 -12.30
N ALA A 58 -1.53 6.21 -11.16
CA ALA A 58 -1.85 6.86 -9.89
C ALA A 58 -0.76 7.86 -9.46
N ILE A 59 0.52 7.49 -9.60
CA ILE A 59 1.66 8.37 -9.30
C ILE A 59 1.63 9.62 -10.19
N ARG A 60 1.54 9.42 -11.51
CA ARG A 60 1.53 10.53 -12.50
C ARG A 60 0.34 11.48 -12.33
N ALA A 61 -0.78 10.96 -11.83
CA ALA A 61 -1.99 11.75 -11.60
C ALA A 61 -2.10 12.29 -10.16
N ASP A 62 -1.04 12.19 -9.36
CA ASP A 62 -1.01 12.55 -7.94
C ASP A 62 -2.20 11.98 -7.14
N ARG A 63 -2.47 10.68 -7.34
CA ARG A 63 -3.60 9.96 -6.75
C ARG A 63 -3.21 8.69 -6.00
N THR A 64 -1.92 8.54 -5.66
CA THR A 64 -1.44 7.46 -4.80
C THR A 64 -2.02 7.58 -3.39
N PRO A 65 -2.58 6.51 -2.81
CA PRO A 65 -2.92 6.49 -1.39
C PRO A 65 -1.65 6.43 -0.54
N ASN A 66 -1.76 6.80 0.73
CA ASN A 66 -0.78 6.44 1.75
C ASN A 66 -0.79 4.91 1.92
N LEU A 67 0.35 4.31 2.22
CA LEU A 67 0.44 2.86 2.42
C LEU A 67 0.59 2.52 3.89
N LEU A 68 -0.32 1.69 4.39
CA LEU A 68 -0.22 1.01 5.68
C LEU A 68 0.26 -0.42 5.45
N VAL A 69 1.29 -0.84 6.17
CA VAL A 69 1.76 -2.23 6.13
C VAL A 69 1.68 -2.85 7.52
N LEU A 70 0.77 -3.81 7.66
CA LEU A 70 0.49 -4.48 8.92
C LEU A 70 1.18 -5.85 8.93
N GLN A 71 2.09 -6.04 9.87
CA GLN A 71 2.71 -7.33 10.13
C GLN A 71 1.96 -8.04 11.25
N TYR A 72 1.63 -9.31 11.05
CA TYR A 72 0.96 -10.14 12.05
C TYR A 72 1.65 -11.48 12.28
N SER A 73 1.57 -12.02 13.49
CA SER A 73 2.16 -13.31 13.86
C SER A 73 1.36 -14.50 13.29
N SER A 74 1.89 -15.71 13.43
CA SER A 74 1.14 -16.96 13.16
C SER A 74 -0.10 -17.11 14.05
N THR A 75 -0.13 -16.44 15.21
CA THR A 75 -1.24 -16.38 16.17
C THR A 75 -2.14 -15.17 15.98
N TRP A 76 -2.03 -14.47 14.84
CA TRP A 76 -2.86 -13.30 14.48
C TRP A 76 -2.69 -12.08 15.38
N LEU A 77 -1.59 -11.99 16.13
CA LEU A 77 -1.25 -10.80 16.89
C LEU A 77 -0.57 -9.79 15.96
N ILE A 78 -0.97 -8.52 16.04
CA ILE A 78 -0.31 -7.44 15.31
C ILE A 78 1.08 -7.24 15.93
N GLN A 79 2.11 -7.31 15.11
CA GLN A 79 3.51 -7.15 15.52
C GLN A 79 4.06 -5.79 15.13
N ASN A 80 3.63 -5.25 13.99
CA ASN A 80 4.06 -3.95 13.50
C ASN A 80 2.98 -3.34 12.60
N LEU A 81 2.93 -2.01 12.55
CA LEU A 81 2.14 -1.24 11.61
C LEU A 81 3.00 -0.09 11.10
N LEU A 82 3.48 -0.21 9.87
CA LEU A 82 4.26 0.82 9.19
C LEU A 82 3.33 1.72 8.37
N LEU A 83 3.54 3.04 8.43
CA LEU A 83 2.97 4.02 7.52
C LEU A 83 4.04 4.55 6.55
N ILE A 84 3.66 4.63 5.28
CA ILE A 84 4.43 5.30 4.23
C ILE A 84 3.55 6.39 3.62
N PRO A 85 3.86 7.67 3.86
CA PRO A 85 3.13 8.79 3.26
C PRO A 85 3.19 8.77 1.73
N ARG A 86 2.08 9.17 1.08
CA ARG A 86 1.94 9.18 -0.38
C ARG A 86 3.02 9.98 -1.11
N VAL A 87 3.59 10.99 -0.46
CA VAL A 87 4.62 11.89 -1.02
C VAL A 87 5.94 11.17 -1.33
N PHE A 88 6.18 9.99 -0.75
CA PHE A 88 7.36 9.18 -1.04
C PHE A 88 7.16 8.24 -2.24
N PHE A 89 5.98 8.24 -2.86
CA PHE A 89 5.71 7.43 -4.04
C PHE A 89 6.11 8.17 -5.32
N SER A 90 7.16 7.68 -5.96
CA SER A 90 7.60 8.09 -7.29
C SER A 90 7.74 6.88 -8.21
N GLU A 91 7.91 7.07 -9.52
CA GLU A 91 8.09 5.93 -10.42
C GLU A 91 9.35 5.10 -10.09
N SER A 92 10.38 5.71 -9.49
CA SER A 92 11.63 5.01 -9.13
C SER A 92 11.42 3.97 -8.03
N VAL A 93 10.48 4.21 -7.09
CA VAL A 93 10.19 3.26 -6.01
C VAL A 93 9.31 2.09 -6.45
N ILE A 94 8.89 2.04 -7.72
CA ILE A 94 8.02 0.98 -8.26
C ILE A 94 8.80 0.04 -9.18
N GLU A 95 8.97 -1.21 -8.74
CA GLU A 95 9.61 -2.28 -9.50
C GLU A 95 8.55 -3.07 -10.31
N LYS A 96 8.70 -3.12 -11.64
CA LYS A 96 7.85 -3.97 -12.50
C LYS A 96 8.15 -5.45 -12.24
N ARG A 97 7.11 -6.27 -12.05
CA ARG A 97 7.27 -7.72 -11.94
C ARG A 97 7.17 -8.40 -13.29
N ASN A 98 7.66 -9.63 -13.37
CA ASN A 98 7.37 -10.50 -14.52
C ASN A 98 5.86 -10.74 -14.64
N PRO A 99 5.32 -10.83 -15.86
CA PRO A 99 3.94 -11.23 -16.09
C PRO A 99 3.63 -12.59 -15.45
N LEU A 100 2.40 -12.77 -14.99
CA LEU A 100 1.94 -14.09 -14.55
C LEU A 100 1.98 -15.11 -15.70
N SER A 101 2.28 -16.36 -15.36
CA SER A 101 2.46 -17.44 -16.33
C SER A 101 1.19 -17.70 -17.16
N SER A 102 1.37 -18.39 -18.29
CA SER A 102 0.28 -18.84 -19.18
C SER A 102 -0.74 -19.76 -18.51
N GLN A 103 -0.37 -20.37 -17.37
CA GLN A 103 -1.24 -21.25 -16.59
C GLN A 103 -1.98 -20.52 -15.46
N ALA A 104 -1.64 -19.25 -15.18
CA ALA A 104 -2.27 -18.50 -14.10
C ALA A 104 -3.69 -18.05 -14.48
N ARG A 105 -4.59 -17.93 -13.50
CA ARG A 105 -5.96 -17.40 -13.73
C ARG A 105 -5.97 -16.03 -14.42
N ARG A 106 -4.97 -15.19 -14.14
CA ARG A 106 -4.80 -13.85 -14.73
C ARG A 106 -3.58 -13.85 -15.65
N VAL A 107 -3.59 -14.69 -16.68
CA VAL A 107 -2.48 -14.84 -17.64
C VAL A 107 -1.96 -13.49 -18.10
N GLY A 108 -0.65 -13.31 -18.05
CA GLY A 108 0.02 -12.10 -18.54
C GLY A 108 -0.20 -10.86 -17.66
N TRP A 109 -0.95 -10.93 -16.57
CA TRP A 109 -1.12 -9.80 -15.66
C TRP A 109 0.22 -9.41 -15.03
N VAL A 110 0.52 -8.12 -15.04
CA VAL A 110 1.77 -7.56 -14.53
C VAL A 110 1.53 -6.81 -13.24
N GLY A 111 2.05 -7.36 -12.14
CA GLY A 111 2.09 -6.69 -10.84
C GLY A 111 3.33 -5.82 -10.68
N CYS A 112 3.45 -5.19 -9.51
CA CYS A 112 4.63 -4.45 -9.12
C CYS A 112 5.08 -4.76 -7.69
N ASN A 113 6.29 -4.33 -7.33
CA ASN A 113 6.71 -4.20 -5.95
C ASN A 113 6.96 -2.72 -5.63
N ILE A 114 6.70 -2.33 -4.40
CA ILE A 114 7.08 -1.05 -3.82
C ILE A 114 8.40 -1.26 -3.09
N LEU A 115 9.46 -0.57 -3.51
CA LEU A 115 10.82 -0.71 -3.01
C LEU A 115 11.02 0.14 -1.76
N LEU A 116 10.75 -0.44 -0.59
CA LEU A 116 10.97 0.21 0.71
C LEU A 116 12.41 0.65 0.93
N SER A 117 13.37 -0.04 0.33
CA SER A 117 14.79 0.34 0.38
C SER A 117 15.11 1.63 -0.36
N GLN A 118 14.21 2.11 -1.23
CA GLN A 118 14.34 3.40 -1.91
C GLN A 118 13.54 4.52 -1.25
N ILE A 119 12.84 4.21 -0.15
CA ILE A 119 12.13 5.20 0.66
C ILE A 119 13.05 5.57 1.83
N PRO A 120 13.28 6.87 2.10
CA PRO A 120 14.03 7.33 3.26
C PRO A 120 13.44 6.79 4.57
N ASP A 121 14.26 6.61 5.60
CA ASP A 121 13.78 6.12 6.88
C ASP A 121 12.81 7.10 7.55
N ASP A 122 12.97 8.40 7.34
CA ASP A 122 12.00 9.44 7.76
C ASP A 122 10.61 9.28 7.11
N GLY A 123 10.54 8.57 5.98
CA GLY A 123 9.29 8.24 5.29
C GLY A 123 8.63 6.95 5.78
N LYS A 124 9.19 6.31 6.81
CA LYS A 124 8.72 5.05 7.38
C LYS A 124 8.34 5.28 8.85
N ILE A 125 7.08 5.65 9.07
CA ILE A 125 6.54 6.05 10.38
C ILE A 125 5.91 4.85 11.08
#